data_AF-A0A923MG57-F1
#
_entry.id   AF-A0A923MG57-F1
#
_cell.length_a   1.000
_cell.length_b   1.000
_cell.length_c   1.000
_cell.angle_alpha   90.00
_cell.angle_beta   90.00
_cell.angle_gamma   90.00
#
_symmetry.space_group_name_H-M   'P 1'
#
loop_
_entity.id
_entity.type
_entity.pdbx_description
1 polymer ?
#
loop_
_entity_poly.entity_id
_entity_poly.type
_entity_poly.pdbx_seq_one_letter_code
_entity_poly.pdbx_strand_id
1 'polypeptide(L)' 'MSITYDVSKQKGSSRWYPHKIETPKVPAGPLGDKKQALHAAAELMGVSYPEYMELRRKKGCA' A
#
# COMPACT_ATOMS: atom_id res chain seq x y z
N MET A 1 -12.75 1.90 -9.18
CA MET A 1 -11.53 2.52 -8.63
C MET A 1 -10.30 1.73 -9.05
N SER A 2 -9.20 2.40 -9.37
CA SER A 2 -7.86 1.81 -9.50
C SER A 2 -7.04 2.11 -8.24
N ILE A 3 -6.10 1.24 -7.89
CA ILE A 3 -5.17 1.50 -6.78
C ILE A 3 -4.16 2.57 -7.17
N THR A 4 -4.06 3.63 -6.36
CA THR A 4 -3.06 4.69 -6.50
C THR A 4 -1.90 4.55 -5.50
N TYR A 5 -2.13 3.91 -4.34
CA TYR A 5 -1.11 3.60 -3.33
C TYR A 5 -1.01 2.10 -3.06
N ASP A 6 0.20 1.53 -3.18
CA ASP A 6 0.50 0.13 -2.85
C ASP A 6 1.52 0.06 -1.72
N VAL A 7 1.84 -1.15 -1.28
CA VAL A 7 2.82 -1.39 -0.22
C VAL A 7 4.02 -2.15 -0.76
N SER A 8 5.22 -1.72 -0.37
CA SER A 8 6.47 -2.41 -0.67
C SER A 8 7.24 -2.70 0.61
N LYS A 9 8.03 -3.78 0.57
CA LYS A 9 8.94 -4.16 1.64
C LYS A 9 10.29 -3.47 1.42
N GLN A 10 10.87 -2.90 2.48
CA GLN A 10 12.22 -2.35 2.43
C GLN A 10 13.24 -3.47 2.27
N LYS A 11 14.12 -3.37 1.27
CA LYS A 11 15.17 -4.37 1.01
C LYS A 11 16.11 -4.46 2.23
N GLY A 12 16.37 -5.67 2.70
CA GLY A 12 17.22 -5.91 3.87
C GLY A 12 16.55 -5.65 5.23
N SER A 13 15.25 -5.34 5.26
CA SER A 13 14.48 -5.11 6.49
C SER A 13 13.19 -5.93 6.49
N SER A 14 12.60 -6.15 7.66
CA SER A 14 11.25 -6.70 7.81
C SER A 14 10.15 -5.64 7.64
N ARG A 15 10.53 -4.36 7.51
CA ARG A 15 9.61 -3.21 7.45
C ARG A 15 8.97 -3.03 6.07
N TRP A 16 7.73 -2.56 6.10
CA TRP A 16 6.88 -2.23 4.97
C TRP A 16 6.51 -0.75 4.99
N TYR A 17 6.25 -0.20 3.81
CA TYR A 17 5.84 1.20 3.66
C TYR A 17 4.80 1.34 2.53
N PRO A 18 3.83 2.25 2.69
CA PRO A 18 2.96 2.66 1.58
C PRO A 18 3.76 3.53 0.61
N HIS A 19 3.51 3.39 -0.69
CA HIS A 19 4.08 4.23 -1.73
C HIS A 19 3.07 4.42 -2.87
N LYS A 20 3.20 5.50 -3.64
CA LYS A 20 2.43 5.63 -4.89
C LYS A 20 2.82 4.53 -5.86
N ILE A 21 1.88 4.06 -6.67
CA ILE A 21 2.17 3.06 -7.70
C ILE A 21 3.17 3.54 -8.76
N GLU A 22 3.34 4.86 -8.88
CA GLU A 22 4.30 5.50 -9.76
C GLU A 22 5.74 5.25 -9.32
N THR A 23 6.64 5.16 -10.28
CA THR A 23 8.09 5.12 -10.04
C THR A 23 8.65 6.55 -9.99
N PRO A 24 9.51 6.89 -9.02
CA PRO A 24 10.11 6.02 -8.00
C PRO A 24 9.18 5.70 -6.80
N LYS A 25 9.35 4.50 -6.22
CA LYS A 25 8.58 4.01 -5.05
C LYS A 25 9.04 4.70 -3.76
N VAL A 26 8.68 5.97 -3.60
CA VAL A 26 9.00 6.75 -2.41
C VAL A 26 8.01 6.43 -1.29
N PRO A 27 8.48 6.17 -0.05
CA PRO A 27 7.60 6.02 1.10
C PRO A 27 6.71 7.24 1.29
N ALA A 28 5.39 7.02 1.26
CA ALA A 28 4.36 8.03 1.50
C ALA A 28 3.87 8.02 2.96
N GLY A 29 4.49 7.20 3.82
CA GLY A 29 4.12 7.03 5.22
C GLY A 29 5.21 6.31 6.01
N PRO A 30 5.01 6.15 7.32
CA PRO A 30 6.00 5.54 8.20
C PRO A 30 6.31 4.09 7.82
N LEU A 31 7.57 3.70 8.01
CA LEU A 31 7.98 2.30 7.87
C LEU A 31 7.55 1.51 9.10
N GLY A 32 6.73 0.48 8.89
CA GLY A 32 6.19 -0.34 9.98
C GLY A 32 5.92 -1.75 9.53
N ASP A 33 4.97 -2.40 10.19
CA ASP A 33 4.54 -3.73 9.79
C ASP A 33 3.68 -3.69 8.52
N LYS A 34 3.59 -4.81 7.82
CA LYS A 34 2.79 -4.94 6.59
C LYS A 34 1.34 -4.47 6.79
N LYS A 35 0.73 -4.81 7.93
CA LYS A 35 -0.63 -4.40 8.27
C LYS A 35 -0.73 -2.87 8.36
N GLN A 36 0.16 -2.23 9.11
CA GLN A 36 0.18 -0.76 9.24
C GLN A 36 0.36 -0.08 7.89
N ALA A 37 1.26 -0.58 7.04
CA ALA A 37 1.46 -0.03 5.70
C ALA A 37 0.21 -0.16 4.82
N LEU A 38 -0.55 -1.26 4.92
CA LEU A 38 -1.80 -1.45 4.16
C LEU A 38 -2.92 -0.52 4.66
N HIS A 39 -3.04 -0.32 5.97
CA HIS A 39 -3.99 0.64 6.53
C HIS A 39 -3.64 2.06 6.11
N ALA A 40 -2.37 2.45 6.19
CA ALA A 40 -1.90 3.75 5.73
C ALA A 40 -2.14 3.96 4.22
N ALA A 41 -1.97 2.91 3.39
CA ALA A 41 -2.29 3.00 1.96
C ALA A 41 -3.79 3.22 1.71
N ALA A 42 -4.67 2.58 2.49
CA ALA A 42 -6.11 2.81 2.42
C ALA A 42 -6.49 4.24 2.84
N GLU A 43 -5.89 4.75 3.92
CA GLU A 43 -6.07 6.14 4.39
C GLU A 43 -5.61 7.16 3.35
N LEU A 44 -4.46 6.93 2.71
CA LEU A 44 -3.94 7.79 1.62
C LEU A 44 -4.85 7.79 0.38
N MET A 45 -5.59 6.71 0.16
CA MET A 45 -6.60 6.61 -0.89
C MET A 45 -7.97 7.18 -0.47
N GLY A 46 -8.18 7.49 0.82
CA GLY A 46 -9.46 7.92 1.35
C GLY A 46 -10.53 6.84 1.34
N VAL A 47 -10.14 5.56 1.33
CA VAL A 47 -11.06 4.41 1.30
C VAL A 47 -10.94 3.59 2.59
N SER A 48 -11.95 2.77 2.87
CA SER A 48 -11.88 1.84 3.98
C SER A 48 -10.86 0.71 3.72
N TYR A 49 -10.27 0.15 4.78
CA TYR A 49 -9.33 -0.98 4.64
C TYR A 49 -9.93 -2.20 3.91
N PRO A 50 -11.18 -2.63 4.17
CA PRO A 50 -11.81 -3.71 3.41
C PRO A 50 -11.91 -3.41 1.91
N GLU A 51 -12.38 -2.20 1.56
CA GLU A 51 -12.51 -1.74 0.18
C GLU A 51 -11.15 -1.69 -0.52
N TYR A 52 -10.12 -1.17 0.16
CA TYR A 52 -8.74 -1.20 -0.34
C TYR A 52 -8.26 -2.63 -0.63
N MET A 53 -8.54 -3.58 0.26
CA MET A 53 -8.16 -4.99 0.07
C MET A 53 -8.92 -5.65 -1.08
N GLU A 54 -10.19 -5.32 -1.29
CA GLU A 54 -10.95 -5.77 -2.46
C GLU A 54 -10.36 -5.22 -3.77
N LEU A 55 -10.03 -3.92 -3.80
CA LEU A 55 -9.35 -3.31 -4.94
C LEU A 55 -8.00 -3.98 -5.22
N ARG A 56 -7.26 -4.34 -4.18
CA ARG A 56 -5.94 -4.98 -4.28
C ARG A 56 -6.02 -6.42 -4.74
N ARG A 57 -7.05 -7.15 -4.30
CA ARG A 57 -7.37 -8.48 -4.83
C ARG A 57 -7.75 -8.42 -6.30
N LYS A 58 -8.60 -7.47 -6.71
CA LYS A 58 -8.99 -7.28 -8.12
C LYS A 58 -7.79 -6.94 -9.01
N LYS A 59 -6.84 -6.12 -8.53
CA LYS A 59 -5.60 -5.80 -9.27
C LYS A 59 -4.65 -7.00 -9.43
N GLY A 60 -4.60 -7.91 -8.46
CA GLY A 60 -3.75 -9.11 -8.49
C GLY A 60 -4.36 -10.33 -9.20
N CYS A 61 -5.58 -10.21 -9.73
CA CYS A 61 -6.30 -11.24 -10.48
C CYS A 61 -6.31 -10.98 -12.00
N ALA A 62 -5.30 -10.29 -12.53
CA ALA A 62 -5.07 -10.14 -13.97
C ALA A 62 -3.70 -10.73 -14.34
#